data_AF-A0A9J6DF14-F1
#
_entry.id   AF-A0A9J6DF14-F1
#
_cell.length_a   1.000
_cell.length_b   1.000
_cell.length_c   1.000
_cell.angle_alpha   90.00
_cell.angle_beta   90.00
_cell.angle_gamma   90.00
#
_symmetry.space_group_name_H-M   'P 1'
#
loop_
_entity.id
_entity.type
_entity.pdbx_description
1 polymer ?
#
loop_
_entity_poly.entity_id
_entity_poly.type
_entity_poly.pdbx_seq_one_letter_code
_entity_poly.pdbx_strand_id
1 'polypeptide(L)'
;MRRADETTVTSWYKEGETYDSVFGALGSSYEECRAECVGLYLCTVEDVLKLFGFEGDLGRDVAYVNWLSMVVKGVEGMQTYNPHTKSWLQAHSRARFVIMRVLLEAGDLVQIRKTTGEDGKPDLLITIDRTKILSFGRPCIEQFLLKLQLFKSTADLRAATEMYDRYSEVSDVGQYPFLKYWDIVMARKKPRRIFVQSNTVLNGGCPTYQFPVQLFENIWSSPL
;
A
#
# COMPACT_ATOMS: atom_id res chain seq x y z
N MET A 1 24.60 -19.09 -4.50
CA MET A 1 23.96 -18.95 -3.18
C MET A 1 25.04 -18.59 -2.17
N ARG A 2 25.24 -17.30 -1.85
CA ARG A 2 26.11 -16.89 -0.74
C ARG A 2 25.22 -16.80 0.49
N ARG A 3 25.61 -17.46 1.59
CA ARG A 3 25.00 -17.28 2.92
C ARG A 3 24.94 -15.77 3.21
N ALA A 4 23.82 -15.29 3.72
CA ALA A 4 23.81 -14.00 4.40
C ALA A 4 24.91 -14.05 5.46
N ASP A 5 25.76 -13.03 5.45
CA ASP A 5 26.83 -12.84 6.43
C ASP A 5 26.23 -12.99 7.83
N GLU A 6 26.71 -13.96 8.61
CA GLU A 6 26.23 -14.23 9.97
C GLU A 6 26.74 -13.11 10.90
N THR A 7 26.16 -11.93 10.77
CA THR A 7 26.46 -10.79 11.64
C THR A 7 25.67 -10.92 12.93
N THR A 8 26.39 -10.89 14.05
CA THR A 8 25.81 -10.86 15.39
C THR A 8 24.91 -9.64 15.56
N VAL A 9 23.76 -9.79 16.22
CA VAL A 9 22.87 -8.67 16.56
C VAL A 9 23.60 -7.70 17.50
N THR A 10 23.71 -6.43 17.11
CA THR A 10 24.41 -5.38 17.89
C THR A 10 23.49 -4.27 18.41
N SER A 11 22.18 -4.35 18.15
CA SER A 11 21.19 -3.35 18.57
C SER A 11 19.92 -4.03 19.08
N TRP A 12 19.26 -3.37 20.03
CA TRP A 12 18.01 -3.82 20.66
C TRP A 12 17.32 -2.64 21.36
N TYR A 13 16.05 -2.81 21.73
CA TYR A 13 15.31 -1.85 22.55
C TYR A 13 15.86 -1.83 23.98
N LYS A 14 16.19 -0.64 24.49
CA LYS A 14 16.63 -0.44 25.87
C LYS A 14 15.44 -0.46 26.82
N GLU A 15 15.73 -0.50 28.12
CA GLU A 15 14.70 -0.43 29.16
C GLU A 15 13.82 0.82 28.98
N GLY A 16 12.49 0.61 28.95
CA GLY A 16 11.50 1.66 28.75
C GLY A 16 11.29 2.10 27.29
N GLU A 17 12.10 1.64 26.34
CA GLU A 17 11.89 1.94 24.92
C GLU A 17 10.78 1.06 24.34
N THR A 18 9.97 1.65 23.45
CA THR A 18 8.92 0.98 22.69
C THR A 18 9.15 1.16 21.20
N TYR A 19 8.39 0.44 20.36
CA TYR A 19 8.42 0.65 18.91
C TYR A 19 8.18 2.12 18.55
N ASP A 20 7.15 2.74 19.12
CA ASP A 20 6.77 4.11 18.82
C ASP A 20 7.83 5.12 19.30
N SER A 21 8.46 4.89 20.45
CA SER A 21 9.51 5.80 20.94
C SER A 21 10.79 5.73 20.10
N VAL A 22 11.15 4.56 19.58
CA VAL A 22 12.34 4.38 18.74
C VAL A 22 12.08 4.80 17.30
N PHE A 23 10.99 4.33 16.68
CA PHE A 23 10.71 4.57 15.26
C PHE A 23 10.04 5.92 15.01
N GLY A 24 9.43 6.55 16.02
CA GLY A 24 8.88 7.89 15.94
C GLY A 24 8.01 8.12 14.70
N ALA A 25 8.32 9.18 13.95
CA ALA A 25 7.57 9.56 12.74
C ALA A 25 7.61 8.53 11.61
N LEU A 26 8.61 7.64 11.58
CA LEU A 26 8.70 6.56 10.61
C LEU A 26 7.75 5.41 10.95
N GLY A 27 7.51 5.19 12.25
CA GLY A 27 6.89 3.97 12.80
C GLY A 27 5.57 3.60 12.15
N SER A 28 4.61 4.51 12.10
CA SER A 28 3.28 4.19 11.54
C SER A 28 3.36 3.72 10.09
N SER A 29 4.11 4.41 9.22
CA SER A 29 4.20 4.00 7.81
C SER A 29 4.97 2.69 7.65
N TYR A 30 6.05 2.53 8.41
CA TYR A 30 6.89 1.34 8.35
C TYR A 30 6.13 0.08 8.78
N GLU A 31 5.35 0.17 9.86
CA GLU A 31 4.56 -0.98 10.33
C GLU A 31 3.41 -1.31 9.37
N GLU A 32 2.73 -0.31 8.81
CA GLU A 32 1.72 -0.53 7.76
C GLU A 32 2.32 -1.20 6.52
N CYS A 33 3.53 -0.80 6.12
CA CYS A 33 4.26 -1.42 5.01
C CYS A 33 4.58 -2.89 5.29
N ARG A 34 5.03 -3.19 6.52
CA ARG A 34 5.26 -4.56 6.95
C ARG A 34 3.97 -5.39 6.92
N ALA A 35 2.85 -4.85 7.44
CA ALA A 35 1.56 -5.53 7.45
C ALA A 35 1.01 -5.78 6.04
N GLU A 36 1.07 -4.80 5.16
CA GLU A 36 0.66 -4.92 3.75
C GLU A 36 1.53 -5.94 2.99
N CYS A 37 2.84 -5.99 3.25
CA CYS A 37 3.74 -7.04 2.71
C CYS A 37 3.36 -8.44 3.17
N VAL A 38 3.00 -8.62 4.46
CA VAL A 38 2.48 -9.91 4.96
C VAL A 38 1.20 -10.30 4.21
N GLY A 39 0.28 -9.35 4.01
CA GLY A 39 -0.94 -9.57 3.24
C GLY A 39 -0.67 -10.02 1.81
N LEU A 40 0.22 -9.32 1.08
CA LEU A 40 0.62 -9.69 -0.28
C LEU A 40 1.30 -11.05 -0.36
N TYR A 41 2.14 -11.37 0.62
CA TYR A 41 2.83 -12.66 0.65
C TYR A 41 1.83 -13.80 0.89
N LEU A 42 1.00 -13.68 1.94
CA LEU A 42 0.07 -14.73 2.36
C LEU A 42 -1.13 -14.88 1.41
N CYS A 43 -1.55 -13.84 0.69
CA CYS A 43 -2.65 -13.96 -0.29
C CYS A 43 -2.31 -14.85 -1.49
N THR A 44 -1.07 -15.34 -1.59
CA THR A 44 -0.63 -16.29 -2.62
C THR A 44 -0.54 -17.73 -2.10
N VAL A 45 -0.86 -17.95 -0.83
CA VAL A 45 -0.90 -19.28 -0.19
C VAL A 45 -2.29 -19.86 -0.36
N GLU A 46 -2.37 -21.04 -0.96
CA GLU A 46 -3.65 -21.68 -1.31
C GLU A 46 -4.53 -21.94 -0.08
N ASP A 47 -3.96 -22.40 1.02
CA ASP A 47 -4.69 -22.65 2.25
C ASP A 47 -5.27 -21.35 2.86
N VAL A 48 -4.56 -20.23 2.72
CA VAL A 48 -5.09 -18.92 3.16
C VAL A 48 -6.28 -18.53 2.30
N LEU A 49 -6.21 -18.68 0.98
CA LEU A 49 -7.32 -18.38 0.08
C LEU A 49 -8.54 -19.26 0.36
N LYS A 50 -8.33 -20.55 0.65
CA LYS A 50 -9.37 -21.50 1.07
C LYS A 50 -10.11 -21.05 2.33
N LEU A 51 -9.40 -20.50 3.32
CA LEU A 51 -10.03 -19.95 4.53
C LEU A 51 -11.04 -18.82 4.21
N PHE A 52 -10.82 -18.08 3.14
CA PHE A 52 -11.73 -17.03 2.65
C PHE A 52 -12.76 -17.55 1.63
N GLY A 53 -12.80 -18.86 1.37
CA GLY A 53 -13.74 -19.49 0.44
C GLY A 53 -13.36 -19.38 -1.03
N PHE A 54 -12.08 -19.12 -1.35
CA PHE A 54 -11.59 -19.02 -2.73
C PHE A 54 -10.63 -20.15 -3.08
N GLU A 55 -10.92 -20.85 -4.18
CA GLU A 55 -10.14 -22.00 -4.66
C GLU A 55 -9.85 -21.90 -6.16
N GLY A 56 -8.86 -22.67 -6.62
CA GLY A 56 -8.53 -22.79 -8.04
C GLY A 56 -8.24 -21.45 -8.73
N ASP A 57 -8.80 -21.26 -9.93
CA ASP A 57 -8.61 -20.04 -10.71
C ASP A 57 -9.16 -18.79 -10.03
N LEU A 58 -10.28 -18.90 -9.31
CA LEU A 58 -10.86 -17.77 -8.60
C LEU A 58 -9.92 -17.27 -7.49
N GLY A 59 -9.31 -18.18 -6.73
CA GLY A 59 -8.28 -17.81 -5.74
C GLY A 59 -7.07 -17.12 -6.37
N ARG A 60 -6.63 -17.61 -7.54
CA ARG A 60 -5.55 -16.97 -8.32
C ARG A 60 -5.93 -15.59 -8.83
N ASP A 61 -7.18 -15.39 -9.23
CA ASP A 61 -7.72 -14.08 -9.64
C ASP A 61 -7.75 -13.10 -8.46
N VAL A 62 -8.21 -13.54 -7.30
CA VAL A 62 -8.20 -12.73 -6.06
C VAL A 62 -6.78 -12.29 -5.72
N ALA A 63 -5.82 -13.23 -5.74
CA ALA A 63 -4.41 -12.90 -5.51
C ALA A 63 -3.88 -11.90 -6.54
N TYR A 64 -4.13 -12.13 -7.83
CA TYR A 64 -3.71 -11.22 -8.90
C TYR A 64 -4.28 -9.80 -8.73
N VAL A 65 -5.58 -9.68 -8.47
CA VAL A 65 -6.25 -8.38 -8.26
C VAL A 65 -5.69 -7.69 -7.02
N ASN A 66 -5.39 -8.42 -5.94
CA ASN A 66 -4.79 -7.85 -4.76
C ASN A 66 -3.41 -7.23 -5.06
N TRP A 67 -2.56 -7.95 -5.79
CA TRP A 67 -1.24 -7.46 -6.22
C TRP A 67 -1.33 -6.26 -7.17
N LEU A 68 -2.22 -6.31 -8.17
CA LEU A 68 -2.46 -5.18 -9.08
C LEU A 68 -2.96 -3.96 -8.30
N SER A 69 -3.92 -4.15 -7.40
CA SER A 69 -4.49 -3.09 -6.57
C SER A 69 -3.40 -2.43 -5.71
N MET A 70 -2.49 -3.21 -5.11
CA MET A 70 -1.37 -2.66 -4.34
C MET A 70 -0.53 -1.67 -5.16
N VAL A 71 -0.12 -2.06 -6.37
CA VAL A 71 0.69 -1.22 -7.27
C VAL A 71 -0.10 0.03 -7.69
N VAL A 72 -1.37 -0.13 -8.05
CA VAL A 72 -2.27 0.99 -8.40
C VAL A 72 -2.39 1.96 -7.22
N LYS A 73 -2.59 1.45 -6.00
CA LYS A 73 -2.67 2.27 -4.78
C LYS A 73 -1.34 2.91 -4.42
N GLY A 74 -0.21 2.33 -4.78
CA GLY A 74 1.10 2.98 -4.68
C GLY A 74 1.17 4.25 -5.54
N VAL A 75 0.72 4.16 -6.79
CA VAL A 75 0.65 5.32 -7.70
C VAL A 75 -0.37 6.36 -7.22
N GLU A 76 -1.61 5.94 -6.91
CA GLU A 76 -2.65 6.84 -6.41
C GLU A 76 -2.26 7.49 -5.07
N GLY A 77 -1.50 6.79 -4.24
CA GLY A 77 -1.02 7.25 -2.94
C GLY A 77 -0.19 8.54 -3.02
N MET A 78 0.44 8.81 -4.16
CA MET A 78 1.19 10.04 -4.41
C MET A 78 0.34 11.31 -4.24
N GLN A 79 -1.01 11.22 -4.31
CA GLN A 79 -1.91 12.34 -3.97
C GLN A 79 -1.77 12.84 -2.52
N THR A 80 -1.13 12.05 -1.65
CA THR A 80 -0.85 12.39 -0.25
C THR A 80 0.61 12.80 -0.02
N TYR A 81 1.43 12.85 -1.08
CA TYR A 81 2.78 13.38 -1.01
C TYR A 81 2.78 14.89 -1.28
N ASN A 82 3.47 15.65 -0.44
CA ASN A 82 3.70 17.07 -0.61
C ASN A 82 5.09 17.31 -1.21
N PRO A 83 5.21 17.72 -2.48
CA PRO A 83 6.51 17.94 -3.12
C PRO A 83 7.27 19.17 -2.58
N HIS A 84 6.58 20.14 -1.96
CA HIS A 84 7.24 21.32 -1.39
C HIS A 84 7.99 20.99 -0.11
N THR A 85 7.34 20.26 0.81
CA THR A 85 7.94 19.83 2.09
C THR A 85 8.66 18.48 2.00
N LYS A 86 8.61 17.83 0.82
CA LYS A 86 9.13 16.47 0.57
C LYS A 86 8.66 15.45 1.60
N SER A 87 7.39 15.51 1.97
CA SER A 87 6.83 14.70 3.04
C SER A 87 5.55 13.99 2.63
N TRP A 88 5.35 12.81 3.19
CA TRP A 88 4.13 12.03 3.03
C TRP A 88 3.13 12.38 4.13
N LEU A 89 1.89 12.68 3.75
CA LEU A 89 0.81 13.08 4.66
C LEU A 89 -0.04 11.90 5.15
N GLN A 90 0.14 10.70 4.58
CA GLN A 90 -0.60 9.51 4.97
C GLN A 90 0.29 8.27 4.99
N ALA A 91 0.34 7.59 6.14
CA ALA A 91 1.25 6.49 6.42
C ALA A 91 1.07 5.29 5.48
N HIS A 92 -0.17 4.92 5.16
CA HIS A 92 -0.47 3.77 4.32
C HIS A 92 -0.15 4.05 2.84
N SER A 93 -0.39 5.25 2.33
CA SER A 93 -0.05 5.67 0.98
C SER A 93 1.45 5.63 0.77
N ARG A 94 2.22 6.13 1.75
CA ARG A 94 3.69 6.00 1.75
C ARG A 94 4.11 4.54 1.72
N ALA A 95 3.50 3.69 2.54
CA ALA A 95 3.77 2.25 2.58
C ALA A 95 3.51 1.56 1.23
N ARG A 96 2.34 1.80 0.62
CA ARG A 96 1.99 1.21 -0.69
C ARG A 96 2.90 1.71 -1.81
N PHE A 97 3.32 2.98 -1.76
CA PHE A 97 4.32 3.52 -2.68
C PHE A 97 5.69 2.83 -2.50
N VAL A 98 6.13 2.60 -1.25
CA VAL A 98 7.36 1.85 -0.95
C VAL A 98 7.29 0.44 -1.52
N ILE A 99 6.20 -0.29 -1.29
CA ILE A 99 6.00 -1.65 -1.82
C ILE A 99 6.04 -1.65 -3.35
N MET A 100 5.32 -0.72 -3.99
CA MET A 100 5.37 -0.55 -5.44
C MET A 100 6.81 -0.30 -5.94
N ARG A 101 7.57 0.56 -5.25
CA ARG A 101 8.97 0.86 -5.61
C ARG A 101 9.88 -0.35 -5.48
N VAL A 102 9.69 -1.19 -4.46
CA VAL A 102 10.40 -2.47 -4.31
C VAL A 102 10.11 -3.39 -5.50
N LEU A 103 8.85 -3.51 -5.93
CA LEU A 103 8.48 -4.35 -7.07
C LEU A 103 8.99 -3.80 -8.41
N LEU A 104 9.05 -2.47 -8.58
CA LEU A 104 9.63 -1.84 -9.76
C LEU A 104 11.14 -2.01 -9.82
N GLU A 105 11.84 -1.89 -8.70
CA GLU A 105 13.30 -2.09 -8.62
C GLU A 105 13.69 -3.53 -8.92
N ALA A 106 12.91 -4.51 -8.47
CA ALA A 106 13.13 -5.90 -8.81
C ALA A 106 13.09 -6.15 -10.32
N GLY A 107 12.34 -5.34 -11.08
CA GLY A 107 12.20 -5.47 -12.52
C GLY A 107 11.33 -6.65 -12.94
N ASP A 108 11.13 -6.81 -14.24
CA ASP A 108 10.51 -7.99 -14.89
C ASP A 108 9.08 -8.41 -14.45
N LEU A 109 8.45 -7.69 -13.51
CA LEU A 109 7.11 -7.96 -13.00
C LEU A 109 6.15 -6.78 -13.21
N VAL A 110 6.55 -5.56 -12.83
CA VAL A 110 5.69 -4.37 -12.85
C VAL A 110 6.26 -3.33 -13.81
N GLN A 111 5.38 -2.69 -14.58
CA GLN A 111 5.72 -1.55 -15.42
C GLN A 111 4.70 -0.42 -15.26
N ILE A 112 5.19 0.81 -15.18
CA ILE A 112 4.38 2.02 -15.29
C ILE A 112 4.82 2.76 -16.56
N ARG A 113 3.87 3.09 -17.43
CA ARG A 113 4.15 3.89 -18.63
C ARG A 113 3.18 5.06 -18.74
N LYS A 114 3.67 6.20 -19.21
CA LYS A 114 2.81 7.31 -19.60
C LYS A 114 1.99 6.90 -20.83
N THR A 115 0.71 7.23 -20.82
CA THR A 115 -0.21 7.04 -21.93
C THR A 115 -1.08 8.29 -22.10
N THR A 116 -2.00 8.23 -23.05
CA THR A 116 -3.05 9.23 -23.24
C THR A 116 -4.39 8.59 -22.88
N GLY A 117 -5.16 9.25 -22.04
CA GLY A 117 -6.52 8.81 -21.69
C GLY A 117 -7.49 9.01 -22.86
N GLU A 118 -8.68 8.43 -22.75
CA GLU A 118 -9.74 8.56 -23.76
C GLU A 118 -10.16 10.02 -24.00
N ASP A 119 -9.95 10.89 -23.01
CA ASP A 119 -10.20 12.33 -23.06
C ASP A 119 -9.06 13.14 -23.70
N GLY A 120 -8.06 12.48 -24.27
CA GLY A 120 -6.90 13.11 -24.92
C GLY A 120 -5.87 13.68 -23.95
N LYS A 121 -6.06 13.56 -22.63
CA LYS A 121 -5.12 14.12 -21.62
C LYS A 121 -4.07 13.08 -21.18
N PRO A 122 -2.94 13.51 -20.59
CA PRO A 122 -1.94 12.59 -20.04
C PRO A 122 -2.53 11.61 -19.03
N ASP A 123 -2.08 10.37 -19.05
CA ASP A 123 -2.49 9.32 -18.10
C ASP A 123 -1.34 8.32 -17.84
N LEU A 124 -1.55 7.36 -16.95
CA LEU A 124 -0.60 6.30 -16.62
C LEU A 124 -1.23 4.92 -16.83
N LEU A 125 -0.53 4.03 -17.54
CA LEU A 125 -0.88 2.62 -17.58
C LEU A 125 0.07 1.83 -16.68
N ILE A 126 -0.53 1.05 -15.78
CA ILE A 126 0.15 0.14 -14.87
C ILE A 126 -0.06 -1.28 -15.37
N THR A 127 1.01 -2.03 -15.53
CA THR A 127 0.99 -3.42 -15.98
C THR A 127 1.71 -4.29 -14.95
N ILE A 128 1.14 -5.45 -14.64
CA ILE A 128 1.76 -6.49 -13.82
C ILE A 128 1.69 -7.83 -14.55
N ASP A 129 2.80 -8.54 -14.64
CA ASP A 129 2.85 -9.87 -15.22
C ASP A 129 2.34 -10.90 -14.21
N ARG A 130 1.10 -11.36 -14.43
CA ARG A 130 0.45 -12.38 -13.60
C ARG A 130 1.29 -13.64 -13.44
N THR A 131 2.00 -14.06 -14.50
CA THR A 131 2.74 -15.32 -14.51
C THR A 131 3.96 -15.31 -13.59
N LYS A 132 4.42 -14.11 -13.20
CA LYS A 132 5.63 -13.90 -12.39
C LYS A 132 5.35 -13.54 -10.94
N ILE A 133 4.09 -13.41 -10.53
CA ILE A 133 3.73 -13.09 -9.13
C ILE A 133 4.31 -14.14 -8.17
N LEU A 134 4.10 -15.43 -8.45
CA LEU A 134 4.56 -16.50 -7.57
C LEU A 134 6.07 -16.77 -7.67
N SER A 135 6.61 -16.79 -8.88
CA SER A 135 8.00 -17.19 -9.13
C SER A 135 9.00 -16.07 -8.88
N PHE A 136 8.58 -14.81 -8.97
CA PHE A 136 9.46 -13.65 -8.90
C PHE A 136 8.99 -12.63 -7.86
N GLY A 137 7.75 -12.15 -7.96
CA GLY A 137 7.22 -11.10 -7.08
C GLY A 137 7.19 -11.51 -5.61
N ARG A 138 6.69 -12.70 -5.29
CA ARG A 138 6.59 -13.21 -3.91
C ARG A 138 7.96 -13.34 -3.25
N PRO A 139 8.99 -13.94 -3.87
CA PRO A 139 10.36 -13.89 -3.35
C PRO A 139 10.90 -12.47 -3.10
N CYS A 140 10.57 -11.49 -3.94
CA CYS A 140 10.98 -10.09 -3.71
C CYS A 140 10.32 -9.50 -2.45
N ILE A 141 9.01 -9.70 -2.28
CA ILE A 141 8.28 -9.27 -1.07
C ILE A 141 8.79 -10.01 0.16
N GLU A 142 9.11 -11.31 0.06
CA GLU A 142 9.69 -12.10 1.15
C GLU A 142 11.01 -11.48 1.64
N GLN A 143 11.95 -11.21 0.73
CA GLN A 143 13.23 -10.62 1.10
C GLN A 143 13.08 -9.23 1.70
N PHE A 144 12.17 -8.41 1.17
CA PHE A 144 11.90 -7.09 1.71
C PHE A 144 11.24 -7.18 3.10
N LEU A 145 10.28 -8.08 3.30
CA LEU A 145 9.60 -8.31 4.57
C LEU A 145 10.57 -8.80 5.65
N LEU A 146 11.52 -9.68 5.30
CA LEU A 146 12.57 -10.13 6.21
C LEU A 146 13.44 -8.95 6.68
N LYS A 147 13.82 -8.03 5.78
CA LYS A 147 14.56 -6.82 6.15
C LYS A 147 13.74 -5.91 7.07
N LEU A 148 12.45 -5.69 6.74
CA LEU A 148 11.55 -4.89 7.57
C LEU A 148 11.45 -5.46 8.99
N GLN A 149 11.25 -6.77 9.10
CA GLN A 149 11.13 -7.44 10.38
C GLN A 149 12.45 -7.45 11.15
N LEU A 150 13.58 -7.66 10.48
CA LEU A 150 14.91 -7.64 11.12
C LEU A 150 15.17 -6.29 11.78
N PHE A 151 15.10 -5.19 11.03
CA PHE A 151 15.40 -3.86 11.58
C PHE A 151 14.41 -3.45 12.67
N LYS A 152 13.13 -3.83 12.55
CA LYS A 152 12.15 -3.67 13.63
C LYS A 152 12.58 -4.43 14.88
N SER A 153 12.85 -5.73 14.76
CA SER A 153 13.16 -6.60 15.91
C SER A 153 14.46 -6.20 16.62
N THR A 154 15.44 -5.68 15.90
CA THR A 154 16.74 -5.27 16.47
C THR A 154 16.78 -3.77 16.81
N ALA A 155 15.67 -3.04 16.75
CA ALA A 155 15.63 -1.59 16.96
C ALA A 155 16.64 -0.79 16.11
N ASP A 156 16.99 -1.29 14.91
CA ASP A 156 17.95 -0.62 14.02
C ASP A 156 17.26 0.48 13.21
N LEU A 157 16.96 1.59 13.90
CA LEU A 157 16.30 2.75 13.31
C LEU A 157 17.10 3.32 12.12
N ARG A 158 18.43 3.30 12.19
CA ARG A 158 19.28 3.89 11.16
C ARG A 158 19.13 3.13 9.84
N ALA A 159 19.30 1.80 9.89
CA ALA A 159 19.15 0.97 8.69
C ALA A 159 17.71 0.97 8.18
N ALA A 160 16.72 0.94 9.08
CA ALA A 160 15.31 1.07 8.72
C ALA A 160 15.03 2.38 7.98
N THR A 161 15.49 3.52 8.51
CA THR A 161 15.28 4.85 7.92
C THR A 161 15.96 4.94 6.56
N GLU A 162 17.23 4.54 6.45
CA GLU A 162 17.97 4.61 5.19
C GLU A 162 17.29 3.81 4.07
N MET A 163 16.88 2.58 4.36
CA MET A 163 16.19 1.74 3.40
C MET A 163 14.81 2.32 3.03
N TYR A 164 14.03 2.71 4.03
CA TYR A 164 12.64 3.13 3.82
C TYR A 164 12.55 4.49 3.12
N ASP A 165 13.43 5.43 3.46
CA ASP A 165 13.50 6.73 2.80
C ASP A 165 13.86 6.58 1.32
N ARG A 166 14.82 5.70 0.98
CA ARG A 166 15.19 5.39 -0.41
C ARG A 166 14.00 4.91 -1.24
N TYR A 167 13.19 3.99 -0.71
CA TYR A 167 12.00 3.49 -1.43
C TYR A 167 10.83 4.47 -1.39
N SER A 168 10.76 5.37 -0.40
CA SER A 168 9.68 6.35 -0.30
C SER A 168 9.98 7.69 -0.99
N GLU A 169 11.17 7.82 -1.57
CA GLU A 169 11.58 9.02 -2.31
C GLU A 169 10.76 9.19 -3.60
N VAL A 170 10.24 10.39 -3.79
CA VAL A 170 9.52 10.81 -4.99
C VAL A 170 10.42 11.79 -5.77
N SER A 171 11.14 11.28 -6.76
CA SER A 171 12.10 12.01 -7.60
C SER A 171 11.57 12.28 -9.01
N ASP A 172 12.17 13.26 -9.71
CA ASP A 172 11.94 13.54 -11.14
C ASP A 172 12.98 12.86 -12.05
N VAL A 173 13.98 12.20 -11.46
CA VAL A 173 15.06 11.46 -12.13
C VAL A 173 14.86 9.95 -12.04
N GLY A 174 15.48 9.23 -12.98
CA GLY A 174 15.45 7.77 -13.06
C GLY A 174 14.48 7.23 -14.12
N GLN A 175 14.36 5.90 -14.18
CA GLN A 175 13.48 5.20 -15.11
C GLN A 175 12.00 5.60 -14.93
N TYR A 176 11.59 5.84 -13.69
CA TYR A 176 10.25 6.26 -13.33
C TYR A 176 10.31 7.65 -12.67
N PRO A 177 10.11 8.74 -13.43
CA PRO A 177 10.15 10.11 -12.90
C PRO A 177 8.87 10.43 -12.12
N PHE A 178 8.75 9.91 -10.89
CA PHE A 178 7.53 9.98 -10.08
C PHE A 178 7.01 11.39 -9.82
N LEU A 179 7.86 12.42 -9.74
CA LEU A 179 7.38 13.81 -9.65
C LEU A 179 6.61 14.25 -10.89
N LYS A 180 7.00 13.78 -12.09
CA LYS A 180 6.23 14.05 -13.33
C LYS A 180 4.94 13.24 -13.37
N TYR A 181 4.95 12.04 -12.77
CA TYR A 181 3.74 11.23 -12.64
C TYR A 181 2.78 11.80 -11.59
N TRP A 182 3.29 12.46 -10.55
CA TRP A 182 2.49 13.14 -9.54
C TRP A 182 1.56 14.18 -10.18
N ASP A 183 2.05 14.99 -11.13
CA ASP A 183 1.22 15.97 -11.86
C ASP A 183 0.03 15.29 -12.55
N ILE A 184 0.27 14.15 -13.20
CA ILE A 184 -0.76 13.35 -13.87
C ILE A 184 -1.75 12.78 -12.85
N VAL A 185 -1.24 12.20 -11.77
CA VAL A 185 -2.07 11.62 -10.69
C VAL A 185 -2.96 12.68 -10.04
N MET A 186 -2.44 13.89 -9.83
CA MET A 186 -3.23 15.01 -9.30
C MET A 186 -4.28 15.50 -10.30
N ALA A 187 -3.95 15.55 -11.60
CA ALA A 187 -4.91 15.90 -12.65
C ALA A 187 -6.03 14.85 -12.83
N ARG A 188 -5.74 13.57 -12.53
CA ARG A 188 -6.68 12.43 -12.60
C ARG A 188 -7.42 12.17 -11.29
N LYS A 189 -7.11 12.90 -10.22
CA LYS A 189 -7.71 12.73 -8.89
C LYS A 189 -9.21 12.95 -8.93
N LYS A 190 -9.97 11.96 -8.44
CA LYS A 190 -11.42 12.06 -8.27
C LYS A 190 -11.76 12.71 -6.92
N PRO A 191 -12.89 13.45 -6.82
CA PRO A 191 -13.40 13.92 -5.54
C PRO A 191 -13.58 12.76 -4.55
N ARG A 192 -13.38 13.04 -3.26
CA ARG A 192 -13.55 12.03 -2.21
C ARG A 192 -15.02 11.61 -2.16
N ARG A 193 -15.27 10.29 -2.15
CA ARG A 193 -16.64 9.76 -2.01
C ARG A 193 -17.17 10.13 -0.63
N ILE A 194 -18.44 10.52 -0.60
CA ILE A 194 -19.22 10.65 0.64
C ILE A 194 -20.01 9.37 0.79
N PHE A 195 -19.93 8.75 1.97
CA PHE A 195 -20.70 7.56 2.32
C PHE A 195 -21.82 7.96 3.28
N VAL A 196 -23.03 7.49 3.00
CA VAL A 196 -24.20 7.74 3.84
C VAL A 196 -24.43 6.54 4.74
N GLN A 197 -24.65 6.78 6.03
CA GLN A 197 -24.98 5.74 6.99
C GLN A 197 -26.50 5.58 7.08
N SER A 198 -26.96 4.34 7.29
CA SER A 198 -28.37 4.07 7.58
C SER A 198 -28.72 4.50 8.99
N ASN A 199 -29.95 4.98 9.18
CA ASN A 199 -30.56 5.08 10.49
C ASN A 199 -31.20 3.75 10.89
N THR A 200 -31.26 3.48 12.20
CA THR A 200 -31.97 2.32 12.74
C THR A 200 -33.33 2.77 13.27
N VAL A 201 -34.41 2.20 12.74
CA VAL A 201 -35.79 2.56 13.10
C VAL A 201 -36.52 1.34 13.63
N LEU A 202 -37.17 1.49 14.79
CA LEU A 202 -37.95 0.42 15.40
C LEU A 202 -39.37 0.42 14.83
N ASN A 203 -39.70 -0.61 14.04
CA ASN A 203 -41.02 -0.81 13.47
C ASN A 203 -41.63 -2.11 14.01
N GLY A 204 -42.71 -2.02 14.80
CA GLY A 204 -43.40 -3.20 15.33
C GLY A 204 -42.53 -4.10 16.21
N GLY A 205 -41.52 -3.54 16.90
CA GLY A 205 -40.58 -4.29 17.74
C GLY A 205 -39.39 -4.89 16.99
N CYS A 206 -39.34 -4.78 15.67
CA CYS A 206 -38.19 -5.20 14.86
C CYS A 206 -37.38 -3.98 14.38
N PRO A 207 -36.06 -3.90 14.68
CA PRO A 207 -35.23 -2.83 14.15
C PRO A 207 -35.00 -3.02 12.65
N THR A 208 -35.18 -1.94 11.88
CA THR A 208 -34.98 -1.89 10.44
C THR A 208 -33.98 -0.79 10.08
N TYR A 209 -33.15 -1.02 9.06
CA TYR A 209 -32.20 -0.03 8.55
C TYR A 209 -32.84 0.79 7.44
N GLN A 210 -32.80 2.13 7.57
CA GLN A 210 -33.33 3.06 6.57
C GLN A 210 -32.23 3.97 6.06
N PHE A 211 -32.12 4.07 4.74
CA PHE A 211 -31.22 5.00 4.07
C PHE A 211 -32.00 6.22 3.56
N PRO A 212 -31.44 7.44 3.62
CA PRO A 212 -32.06 8.62 3.03
C PRO A 212 -32.31 8.44 1.53
N VAL A 213 -33.50 8.83 1.06
CA VAL A 213 -33.96 8.57 -0.33
C VAL A 213 -33.28 9.50 -1.36
N GLN A 214 -32.73 10.64 -0.93
CA GLN A 214 -31.94 11.54 -1.79
C GLN A 214 -30.55 11.77 -1.22
N LEU A 215 -29.52 11.45 -2.01
CA LEU A 215 -28.11 11.38 -1.61
C LEU A 215 -27.45 12.72 -1.23
N PHE A 216 -27.94 13.85 -1.75
CA PHE A 216 -27.27 15.15 -1.59
C PHE A 216 -27.92 16.09 -0.55
N GLU A 217 -29.26 16.17 -0.52
CA GLU A 217 -29.96 17.10 0.38
C GLU A 217 -30.08 16.57 1.81
N ASN A 218 -29.94 15.25 2.00
CA ASN A 218 -30.26 14.60 3.27
C ASN A 218 -29.06 14.22 4.15
N ILE A 219 -27.83 14.60 3.80
CA ILE A 219 -26.69 14.47 4.73
C ILE A 219 -26.99 15.23 6.04
N TRP A 220 -27.77 16.30 5.95
CA TRP A 220 -28.12 17.19 7.07
C TRP A 220 -29.52 16.96 7.64
N SER A 221 -30.33 16.06 7.07
CA SER A 221 -31.73 15.85 7.47
C SER A 221 -31.93 14.64 8.39
N SER A 222 -30.85 14.03 8.89
CA SER A 222 -30.98 13.05 9.97
C SER A 222 -31.54 13.76 11.22
N PRO A 223 -32.75 13.43 11.67
CA PRO A 223 -33.26 13.95 12.93
C PRO A 223 -32.37 13.41 14.05
N LEU A 224 -31.99 14.28 15.00
CA LEU A 224 -31.40 13.88 16.28
C LEU A 224 -32.42 13.09 17.11
#